data_AF-A0A1V2PCS2-F1
#
_entry.id   AF-A0A1V2PCS2-F1
#
_cell.length_a   1.000
_cell.length_b   1.000
_cell.length_c   1.000
_cell.angle_alpha   90.00
_cell.angle_beta   90.00
_cell.angle_gamma   90.00
#
_symmetry.space_group_name_H-M   'P 1'
#
loop_
_entity.id
_entity.type
_entity.pdbx_description
1 polymer ?
#
loop_
_entity_poly.entity_id
_entity_poly.type
_entity_poly.pdbx_seq_one_letter_code
_entity_poly.pdbx_strand_id
1 'polypeptide(L)'
;MSDEIGEDELAQAHELLAAWWNARAGGDGPEYTAKSFVDWQVGRREEFLVMAPAGGQSNQLYLVGAGVVRPYSPAYETHEGALEAARAERDGLVQPEPPQASPF
;
A
#
# COMPACT_ATOMS: atom_id res chain seq x y z
N MET A 1 15.48 18.16 -7.59
CA MET A 1 15.49 16.87 -8.32
C MET A 1 14.06 16.39 -8.29
N SER A 2 13.40 16.32 -9.44
CA SER A 2 12.05 15.76 -9.52
C SER A 2 12.17 14.30 -9.12
N ASP A 3 11.56 13.96 -8.00
CA ASP A 3 11.44 12.60 -7.51
C ASP A 3 10.41 11.88 -8.40
N GLU A 4 10.81 11.63 -9.65
CA GLU A 4 9.99 10.98 -10.65
C GLU A 4 9.92 9.49 -10.29
N ILE A 5 8.70 9.02 -10.04
CA ILE A 5 8.44 7.60 -9.82
C ILE A 5 8.60 6.93 -11.18
N GLY A 6 9.48 5.94 -11.27
CA GLY A 6 9.70 5.23 -12.54
C GLY A 6 8.45 4.45 -12.95
N GLU A 7 8.16 4.37 -14.24
CA GLU A 7 6.99 3.62 -14.73
C GLU A 7 7.04 2.14 -14.30
N ASP A 8 8.21 1.51 -14.33
CA ASP A 8 8.40 0.13 -13.87
C ASP A 8 8.14 -0.04 -12.36
N GLU A 9 8.59 0.92 -11.55
CA GLU A 9 8.39 0.92 -10.10
C GLU A 9 6.91 1.09 -9.75
N LEU A 10 6.23 2.02 -10.44
CA LEU A 10 4.80 2.25 -10.31
C LEU A 10 4.00 1.00 -10.73
N ALA A 11 4.35 0.38 -11.86
CA ALA A 11 3.71 -0.85 -12.32
C ALA A 11 3.87 -1.97 -11.28
N GLN A 12 5.08 -2.16 -10.76
CA GLN A 12 5.34 -3.17 -9.73
C GLN A 12 4.56 -2.90 -8.44
N ALA A 13 4.45 -1.65 -8.01
CA ALA A 13 3.66 -1.29 -6.84
C ALA A 13 2.17 -1.58 -7.04
N HIS A 14 1.61 -1.29 -8.22
CA HIS A 14 0.24 -1.67 -8.56
C HIS A 14 0.02 -3.18 -8.52
N GLU A 15 0.96 -3.97 -9.03
CA GLU A 15 0.89 -5.43 -8.99
C GLU A 15 0.96 -5.98 -7.55
N LEU A 16 1.87 -5.45 -6.73
CA LEU A 16 1.96 -5.83 -5.31
C LEU A 16 0.67 -5.52 -4.55
N LEU A 17 0.11 -4.33 -4.77
CA LEU A 17 -1.14 -3.92 -4.14
C LEU A 17 -2.31 -4.80 -4.59
N ALA A 18 -2.38 -5.15 -5.87
CA ALA A 18 -3.37 -6.08 -6.41
C ALA A 18 -3.26 -7.48 -5.77
N ALA A 19 -2.05 -8.02 -5.71
CA ALA A 19 -1.80 -9.31 -5.07
C ALA A 19 -2.22 -9.31 -3.59
N TRP A 20 -1.90 -8.23 -2.86
CA TRP A 20 -2.29 -8.06 -1.46
C TRP A 20 -3.82 -8.03 -1.29
N TRP A 21 -4.53 -7.27 -2.12
CA TRP A 21 -6.00 -7.20 -2.09
C TRP A 21 -6.65 -8.54 -2.46
N ASN A 22 -6.14 -9.25 -3.46
CA ASN A 22 -6.65 -10.56 -3.86
C ASN A 22 -6.44 -11.61 -2.76
N ALA A 23 -5.26 -11.62 -2.12
CA ALA A 23 -5.01 -12.49 -0.98
C ALA A 23 -6.00 -12.23 0.17
N ARG A 24 -6.39 -10.97 0.38
CA ARG A 24 -7.39 -10.56 1.37
C ARG A 24 -8.84 -10.88 0.96
N ALA A 25 -9.17 -10.81 -0.33
CA ALA A 25 -10.52 -11.04 -0.83
C ALA A 25 -10.96 -12.53 -0.76
N GLY A 26 -10.01 -13.45 -0.56
CA GLY A 26 -10.32 -14.87 -0.31
C GLY A 26 -10.92 -15.63 -1.49
N GLY A 27 -10.96 -15.04 -2.69
CA GLY A 27 -11.40 -15.69 -3.93
C GLY A 27 -12.89 -15.54 -4.31
N ASP A 28 -13.73 -14.95 -3.45
CA ASP A 28 -15.17 -14.76 -3.73
C ASP A 28 -15.51 -13.40 -4.38
N GLY A 29 -14.52 -12.55 -4.62
CA GLY A 29 -14.68 -11.21 -5.18
C GLY A 29 -14.12 -11.05 -6.60
N PRO A 30 -14.40 -9.91 -7.27
CA PRO A 30 -13.71 -9.55 -8.49
C PRO A 30 -12.20 -9.48 -8.24
N GLU A 31 -11.41 -10.08 -9.14
CA GLU A 31 -9.95 -10.02 -9.06
C GLU A 31 -9.46 -8.59 -9.28
N TYR A 32 -8.64 -8.11 -8.34
CA TYR A 32 -7.91 -6.87 -8.48
C TYR A 32 -6.70 -7.09 -9.39
N THR A 33 -6.47 -6.16 -10.31
CA THR A 33 -5.28 -6.14 -11.16
C THR A 33 -4.55 -4.82 -11.00
N ALA A 34 -3.34 -4.68 -11.53
CA ALA A 34 -2.64 -3.39 -11.51
C ALA A 34 -3.50 -2.24 -12.09
N LYS A 35 -4.33 -2.54 -13.10
CA LYS A 35 -5.27 -1.57 -13.71
C LYS A 35 -6.35 -1.08 -12.75
N SER A 36 -6.64 -1.80 -11.68
CA SER A 36 -7.61 -1.37 -10.66
C SER A 36 -7.13 -0.17 -9.84
N PHE A 37 -5.83 0.15 -9.91
CA PHE A 37 -5.19 1.17 -9.06
C PHE A 37 -4.58 2.32 -9.85
N VAL A 38 -4.66 2.34 -11.18
CA VAL A 38 -4.00 3.37 -12.02
C VAL A 38 -4.49 4.80 -11.77
N ASP A 39 -5.73 4.95 -11.31
CA ASP A 39 -6.29 6.27 -10.97
C ASP A 39 -5.95 6.73 -9.55
N TRP A 40 -5.25 5.90 -8.76
CA TRP A 40 -4.88 6.24 -7.39
C TRP A 40 -3.80 7.32 -7.38
N GLN A 41 -3.82 8.14 -6.35
CA GLN A 41 -2.76 9.11 -6.13
C GLN A 41 -1.55 8.38 -5.58
N VAL A 42 -0.39 8.61 -6.18
CA VAL A 42 0.87 7.98 -5.78
C VAL A 42 1.90 9.05 -5.45
N GLY A 43 2.53 8.93 -4.30
CA GLY A 43 3.62 9.79 -3.87
C GLY A 43 4.77 8.96 -3.31
N ARG A 44 6.01 9.27 -3.68
CA ARG A 44 7.17 8.58 -3.13
C ARG A 44 7.53 9.11 -1.75
N ARG A 45 7.91 8.18 -0.87
CA ARG A 45 8.38 8.43 0.48
C ARG A 45 9.51 7.47 0.81
N GLU A 46 10.73 8.02 0.81
CA GLU A 46 11.95 7.27 1.05
C GLU A 46 12.06 6.05 0.12
N GLU A 47 12.00 4.83 0.64
CA GLU A 47 12.08 3.58 -0.12
C GLU A 47 10.71 2.99 -0.52
N PHE A 48 9.60 3.65 -0.18
CA PHE A 48 8.23 3.18 -0.45
C PHE A 48 7.44 4.17 -1.32
N LEU A 49 6.41 3.64 -1.99
CA LEU A 49 5.35 4.43 -2.61
C LEU A 49 4.14 4.47 -1.69
N VAL A 50 3.64 5.68 -1.42
CA VAL A 50 2.36 5.90 -0.75
C VAL A 50 1.28 5.95 -1.81
N MET A 51 0.33 5.02 -1.73
CA MET A 51 -0.80 4.93 -2.62
C MET A 51 -2.09 5.29 -1.87
N ALA A 52 -2.88 6.18 -2.46
CA ALA A 52 -4.13 6.68 -1.88
C ALA A 52 -5.29 6.52 -2.88
N PRO A 53 -6.46 6.01 -2.44
CA PRO A 53 -7.64 5.88 -3.29
C PRO A 53 -8.04 7.21 -3.93
N ALA A 54 -8.37 7.16 -5.22
CA ALA A 54 -8.92 8.30 -5.94
C ALA A 54 -10.21 8.80 -5.25
N GLY A 55 -10.30 10.10 -5.01
CA GLY A 55 -11.50 10.73 -4.43
C GLY A 55 -11.40 11.15 -2.97
N GLY A 56 -10.26 10.93 -2.29
CA GLY A 56 -9.91 11.60 -1.03
C GLY A 56 -10.82 11.32 0.19
N GLN A 57 -11.80 10.43 0.05
CA GLN A 57 -12.76 10.11 1.11
C GLN A 57 -12.25 9.04 2.09
N SER A 58 -11.20 8.31 1.73
CA SER A 58 -10.60 7.32 2.61
C SER A 58 -9.37 7.88 3.29
N ASN A 59 -9.35 7.85 4.63
CA ASN A 59 -8.14 8.06 5.42
C ASN A 59 -7.19 6.85 5.32
N GLN A 60 -7.51 5.83 4.53
CA GLN A 60 -6.66 4.67 4.37
C GLN A 60 -5.63 4.92 3.27
N LEU A 61 -4.35 4.86 3.65
CA LEU A 61 -3.20 4.95 2.77
C LEU A 61 -2.47 3.60 2.77
N TYR A 62 -1.67 3.36 1.75
CA TYR A 62 -0.93 2.11 1.57
C TYR A 62 0.53 2.42 1.25
N LEU A 63 1.44 1.93 2.08
CA LEU A 63 2.87 1.90 1.79
C LEU A 63 3.17 0.65 0.99
N VAL A 64 3.69 0.82 -0.22
CA VAL A 64 4.00 -0.26 -1.15
C VAL A 64 5.44 -0.15 -1.60
N GLY A 65 6.20 -1.23 -1.43
CA GLY A 65 7.60 -1.26 -1.82
C GLY A 65 8.36 -2.37 -1.11
N ALA A 66 9.51 -2.75 -1.66
CA ALA A 66 10.39 -3.79 -1.11
C ALA A 66 9.67 -5.12 -0.77
N GLY A 67 8.65 -5.48 -1.55
CA GLY A 67 7.85 -6.71 -1.34
C GLY A 67 6.80 -6.62 -0.22
N VAL A 68 6.61 -5.45 0.38
CA VAL A 68 5.63 -5.22 1.45
C VAL A 68 4.50 -4.32 0.96
N VAL A 69 3.30 -4.60 1.43
CA VAL A 69 2.12 -3.73 1.31
C VAL A 69 1.57 -3.53 2.71
N ARG A 70 1.77 -2.34 3.27
CA ARG A 70 1.30 -1.99 4.62
C ARG A 70 0.21 -0.92 4.55
N PRO A 71 -1.04 -1.25 4.91
CA PRO A 71 -2.08 -0.25 5.08
C PRO A 71 -1.80 0.56 6.34
N TYR A 72 -1.96 1.88 6.27
CA TYR A 72 -1.92 2.76 7.45
C TYR A 72 -2.94 3.89 7.33
N SER A 73 -3.36 4.46 8.46
CA SER A 73 -4.26 5.60 8.49
C SER A 73 -3.65 6.73 9.31
N PRO A 74 -3.48 7.95 8.73
CA PRO A 74 -2.92 9.09 9.45
C PRO A 74 -3.82 9.59 10.58
N ALA A 75 -5.05 9.06 10.71
CA ALA A 75 -5.91 9.31 11.87
C ALA A 75 -5.52 8.52 13.12
N TYR A 76 -4.81 7.39 12.96
CA TYR A 76 -4.49 6.45 14.06
C TYR A 76 -2.98 6.26 14.26
N GLU A 77 -2.17 6.41 13.22
CA GLU A 77 -0.72 6.28 13.31
C GLU A 77 -0.01 7.40 12.52
N THR A 78 1.19 7.76 12.95
CA THR A 78 2.01 8.74 12.22
C THR A 78 2.60 8.10 10.98
N HIS A 79 2.90 8.92 9.97
CA HIS A 79 3.50 8.44 8.74
C HIS A 79 4.89 7.80 8.98
N GLU A 80 5.69 8.38 9.87
CA GLU A 80 6.99 7.83 10.27
C GLU A 80 6.84 6.47 10.96
N GLY A 81 5.85 6.31 11.85
CA GLY A 81 5.59 5.03 12.51
C GLY A 81 5.17 3.95 11.52
N ALA A 82 4.35 4.30 10.52
CA ALA A 82 3.97 3.38 9.45
C ALA A 82 5.17 2.94 8.60
N LEU A 83 6.11 3.85 8.32
CA LEU A 83 7.34 3.56 7.58
C LEU A 83 8.28 2.65 8.38
N GLU A 84 8.50 2.93 9.67
CA GLU A 84 9.29 2.06 10.53
C GLU A 84 8.71 0.65 10.61
N ALA A 85 7.39 0.53 10.72
CA ALA A 85 6.72 -0.75 10.76
C ALA A 85 6.76 -1.49 9.42
N ALA A 86 6.63 -0.78 8.28
CA ALA A 86 6.82 -1.36 6.95
C ALA A 86 8.25 -1.90 6.74
N ARG A 87 9.27 -1.18 7.24
CA ARG A 87 10.67 -1.64 7.25
C ARG A 87 10.83 -2.89 8.12
N ALA A 88 10.21 -2.89 9.29
CA ALA A 88 10.28 -4.03 10.19
C ALA A 88 9.55 -5.27 9.63
N GLU A 89 8.46 -5.11 8.88
CA GLU A 89 7.81 -6.20 8.13
C GLU A 89 8.71 -6.74 7.01
N ARG A 90 9.33 -5.86 6.23
CA ARG A 90 10.30 -6.23 5.19
C ARG A 90 11.44 -7.07 5.77
N ASP A 91 11.96 -6.65 6.92
CA ASP A 91 13.08 -7.30 7.59
C ASP A 91 12.63 -8.57 8.36
N GLY A 92 11.33 -8.92 8.33
CA GLY A 92 10.76 -10.09 8.99
C GLY A 92 10.74 -9.99 10.52
N LEU A 93 10.91 -8.78 11.07
CA LEU A 93 10.97 -8.50 12.51
C LEU A 93 9.58 -8.40 13.14
N VAL A 94 8.57 -8.06 12.35
CA VAL A 94 7.15 -8.11 12.73
C VAL A 94 6.38 -8.92 11.70
N GLN A 95 5.40 -9.70 12.16
CA GLN A 95 4.46 -10.30 11.24
C GLN A 95 3.63 -9.19 10.60
N PRO A 96 3.36 -9.27 9.28
CA PRO A 96 2.48 -8.33 8.62
C PRO A 96 1.17 -8.28 9.39
N GLU A 97 0.70 -7.07 9.70
CA GLU A 97 -0.54 -6.94 10.45
C GLU A 97 -1.64 -7.69 9.70
N PRO A 98 -2.31 -8.66 10.35
CA PRO A 98 -3.43 -9.33 9.71
C PRO A 98 -4.43 -8.24 9.34
N PRO A 99 -5.00 -8.29 8.12
CA PRO A 99 -5.81 -7.21 7.59
C PRO A 99 -6.92 -6.89 8.59
N GLN A 100 -6.82 -5.74 9.26
CA GLN A 100 -7.91 -5.27 10.09
C GLN A 100 -9.07 -5.02 9.13
N ALA A 101 -10.13 -5.83 9.27
CA ALA A 101 -11.41 -5.47 8.70
C ALA A 101 -11.81 -4.20 9.43
N SER A 102 -11.64 -3.03 8.80
CA SER A 102 -12.23 -1.81 9.34
C SER A 102 -13.72 -2.11 9.58
N PRO A 103 -14.20 -2.04 10.83
CA PRO A 103 -15.61 -2.14 11.09
C PRO A 103 -16.21 -0.82 10.60
N PHE A 104 -16.73 -0.82 9.37
CA PHE A 104 -17.80 0.09 9.02
C PHE A 104 -19.12 -0.56 9.41
#